data_AF-A0A7S0IIY9-F1
#
_entry.id   AF-A0A7S0IIY9-F1
#
_cell.length_a   1.000
_cell.length_b   1.000
_cell.length_c   1.000
_cell.angle_alpha   90.00
_cell.angle_beta   90.00
_cell.angle_gamma   90.00
#
_symmetry.space_group_name_H-M   'P 1'
#
loop_
_entity.id
_entity.type
_entity.pdbx_description
1 polymer ?
#
loop_
_entity_poly.entity_id
_entity_poly.type
_entity_poly.pdbx_seq_one_letter_code
_entity_poly.pdbx_strand_id
1 'polypeptide(L)'
;SAETMRGNALAGFTSITGRSHTFDARADGYGRGEAINAVVCERAEQIGGPGLIAEWCGSAVRQDGRSASLTAPNGQAQQGVLAASLADAQLSAAQMGVLEAH
;
A
#
# COMPACT_ATOMS: atom_id res chain seq x y z
N SER A 1 20.51 5.82 4.45
CA SER A 1 21.61 6.67 4.96
C SER A 1 21.20 8.14 4.90
N ALA A 2 21.98 9.05 5.49
CA ALA A 2 21.73 10.50 5.36
C ALA A 2 21.74 10.95 3.89
N GLU A 3 22.55 10.32 3.04
CA GLU A 3 22.62 10.58 1.60
C GLU A 3 21.31 10.23 0.88
N THR A 4 20.72 9.06 1.15
CA THR A 4 19.38 8.69 0.63
C THR A 4 18.33 9.71 1.04
N MET A 5 18.39 10.16 2.30
CA MET A 5 17.45 11.13 2.85
C MET A 5 17.54 12.47 2.11
N ARG A 6 18.76 12.93 1.83
CA ARG A 6 19.01 14.13 1.03
C ARG A 6 18.55 13.98 -0.41
N GLY A 7 18.78 12.81 -1.03
CA GLY A 7 18.30 12.52 -2.39
C GLY A 7 16.79 12.64 -2.51
N ASN A 8 16.04 12.03 -1.60
CA ASN A 8 14.57 12.09 -1.59
C ASN A 8 14.04 13.51 -1.38
N ALA A 9 14.69 14.29 -0.51
CA ALA A 9 14.31 15.69 -0.29
C ALA A 9 14.56 16.54 -1.54
N LEU A 10 15.70 16.37 -2.21
CA LEU A 10 16.01 17.08 -3.46
C LEU A 10 15.09 16.68 -4.62
N ALA A 11 14.60 15.44 -4.63
CA ALA A 11 13.61 14.97 -5.59
C ALA A 11 12.16 15.43 -5.28
N GLY A 12 11.94 16.13 -4.15
CA GLY A 12 10.62 16.62 -3.74
C GLY A 12 9.68 15.53 -3.20
N PHE A 13 10.21 14.40 -2.73
CA PHE A 13 9.38 13.30 -2.24
C PHE A 13 8.93 13.46 -0.78
N THR A 14 9.71 14.15 0.05
CA THR A 14 9.48 14.26 1.49
C THR A 14 8.89 15.62 1.88
N SER A 15 7.91 15.61 2.79
CA SER A 15 7.32 16.83 3.36
C SER A 15 8.34 17.61 4.19
N ILE A 16 8.32 18.95 4.10
CA ILE A 16 9.17 19.82 4.94
C ILE A 16 8.75 19.72 6.41
N THR A 17 7.48 19.43 6.66
CA THR A 17 6.94 19.26 8.01
C THR A 17 7.24 17.88 8.59
N GLY A 18 7.79 16.96 7.79
CA GLY A 18 8.09 15.60 8.19
C GLY A 18 6.85 14.74 8.42
N ARG A 19 5.67 15.14 7.92
CA ARG A 19 4.40 14.43 8.10
C ARG A 19 3.74 14.16 6.75
N SER A 20 3.09 13.01 6.63
CA SER A 20 2.18 12.73 5.51
C SER A 20 0.81 13.33 5.82
N HIS A 21 0.39 14.34 5.05
CA HIS A 21 -0.94 14.95 5.18
C HIS A 21 -1.90 14.30 4.17
N THR A 22 -2.12 12.99 4.29
CA THR A 22 -2.89 12.18 3.33
C THR A 22 -4.31 12.74 3.16
N PHE A 23 -4.72 12.97 1.91
CA PHE A 23 -6.01 13.57 1.51
C PHE A 23 -6.25 15.01 1.95
N ASP A 24 -5.24 15.71 2.47
CA ASP A 24 -5.35 17.11 2.88
C ASP A 24 -4.79 18.05 1.79
N ALA A 25 -5.34 19.26 1.69
CA ALA A 25 -4.85 20.28 0.77
C ALA A 25 -3.40 20.72 1.06
N ARG A 26 -2.88 20.45 2.26
CA ARG A 26 -1.50 20.71 2.69
C ARG A 26 -0.50 19.66 2.23
N ALA A 27 -0.92 18.59 1.55
CA ALA A 27 -0.04 17.51 1.13
C ALA A 27 1.12 18.01 0.24
N ASP A 28 2.35 17.85 0.73
CA ASP A 28 3.59 18.34 0.10
C ASP A 28 4.68 17.26 0.00
N GLY A 29 4.32 15.99 0.23
CA GLY A 29 5.23 14.84 0.29
C GLY A 29 4.89 13.92 1.46
N TYR A 30 5.73 12.90 1.70
CA TYR A 30 5.54 11.97 2.82
C TYR A 30 6.50 12.25 3.99
N GLY A 31 6.08 11.85 5.20
CA GLY A 31 6.95 11.77 6.37
C GLY A 31 7.68 10.44 6.42
N ARG A 32 9.01 10.44 6.63
CA ARG A 32 9.77 9.19 6.75
C ARG A 32 9.48 8.52 8.11
N GLY A 33 9.27 7.21 8.09
CA GLY A 33 9.15 6.37 9.28
C GLY A 33 10.01 5.12 9.16
N GLU A 34 10.23 4.45 10.29
CA GLU A 34 10.95 3.17 10.38
C GLU A 34 10.11 2.20 11.22
N ALA A 35 10.00 0.95 10.80
CA ALA A 35 9.28 -0.11 11.50
C ALA A 35 9.82 -1.48 11.08
N ILE A 36 9.69 -2.48 11.96
CA ILE A 36 9.97 -3.89 11.67
C ILE A 36 8.75 -4.69 12.13
N ASN A 37 8.13 -5.45 11.23
CA ASN A 37 6.97 -6.28 11.51
C ASN A 37 7.17 -7.65 10.83
N ALA A 38 6.63 -8.69 11.45
CA ALA A 38 6.58 -10.04 10.87
C ALA A 38 5.23 -10.67 11.17
N VAL A 39 4.73 -11.48 10.25
CA VAL A 39 3.50 -12.26 10.40
C VAL A 39 3.81 -13.73 10.12
N VAL A 40 3.11 -14.63 10.81
CA VAL A 40 3.17 -16.07 10.57
C VAL A 40 1.86 -16.46 9.90
N CYS A 41 1.96 -17.07 8.72
CA CYS A 41 0.82 -17.55 7.97
C CYS A 41 0.86 -19.08 7.93
N GLU A 42 -0.27 -19.73 8.19
CA GLU A 42 -0.47 -21.14 7.91
C GLU A 42 -1.73 -21.30 7.04
N ARG A 43 -1.98 -22.50 6.51
CA ARG A 43 -3.19 -22.72 5.70
C ARG A 43 -4.42 -22.64 6.59
N ALA A 44 -5.48 -21.99 6.12
CA ALA A 44 -6.72 -21.78 6.87
C ALA A 44 -7.30 -23.08 7.47
N GLU A 45 -7.19 -24.19 6.73
CA GLU A 45 -7.58 -25.54 7.16
C GLU A 45 -6.88 -26.04 8.43
N GLN A 46 -5.70 -25.49 8.74
CA GLN A 46 -4.81 -25.96 9.82
C GLN A 46 -4.96 -25.14 11.11
N ILE A 47 -5.45 -23.89 11.03
CA ILE A 47 -5.52 -22.94 12.16
C ILE A 47 -6.96 -22.79 12.69
N GLY A 48 -7.87 -23.70 12.34
CA GLY A 48 -9.28 -23.66 12.76
C GLY A 48 -9.44 -23.75 14.28
N GLY A 49 -9.29 -22.62 14.98
CA GLY A 49 -9.25 -22.56 16.43
C GLY A 49 -8.92 -21.16 16.97
N PRO A 50 -8.78 -21.01 18.30
CA PRO A 50 -8.69 -19.71 18.99
C PRO A 50 -7.44 -18.85 18.69
N GLY A 51 -6.58 -19.26 17.76
CA GLY A 51 -5.37 -18.53 17.35
C GLY A 51 -5.48 -17.77 16.03
N LEU A 52 -6.58 -17.91 15.28
CA LEU A 52 -6.77 -17.19 14.02
C LEU A 52 -7.02 -15.70 14.27
N ILE A 53 -6.12 -14.83 13.80
CA ILE A 53 -6.23 -13.36 13.94
C ILE A 53 -6.97 -12.76 12.74
N ALA A 54 -6.64 -13.20 11.52
CA ALA A 54 -7.25 -12.78 10.27
C ALA A 54 -7.02 -13.82 9.18
N GLU A 55 -7.89 -13.84 8.17
CA GLU A 55 -7.73 -14.66 6.96
C GLU A 55 -7.23 -13.79 5.80
N TRP A 56 -6.24 -14.29 5.07
CA TRP A 56 -5.77 -13.64 3.84
C TRP A 56 -6.58 -14.15 2.65
N CYS A 57 -7.61 -13.40 2.24
CA CYS A 57 -8.54 -13.88 1.22
C CYS A 57 -7.96 -13.83 -0.20
N GLY A 58 -7.08 -12.86 -0.52
CA GLY A 58 -6.49 -12.74 -1.86
C GLY A 58 -5.52 -11.57 -2.00
N SER A 59 -4.73 -11.56 -3.07
CA SER A 59 -3.72 -10.52 -3.34
C SER A 59 -3.43 -10.35 -4.83
N ALA A 60 -2.88 -9.20 -5.20
CA ALA A 60 -2.37 -8.99 -6.54
C ALA A 60 -1.19 -8.03 -6.53
N VAL A 61 -0.25 -8.22 -7.48
CA VAL A 61 0.84 -7.30 -7.77
C VAL A 61 0.78 -6.94 -9.25
N ARG A 62 0.89 -5.65 -9.56
CA ARG A 62 0.97 -5.13 -10.92
C ARG A 62 2.01 -4.00 -10.99
N GLN A 63 2.36 -3.60 -12.20
CA GLN A 63 3.29 -2.49 -12.46
C GLN A 63 2.55 -1.35 -13.17
N ASP A 64 2.98 -0.11 -12.92
CA ASP A 64 2.33 1.10 -13.41
C ASP A 64 2.34 1.27 -14.94
N GLY A 65 3.17 0.49 -15.65
CA GLY A 65 3.32 0.48 -17.08
C GLY A 65 3.84 1.82 -17.62
N ARG A 66 3.24 2.26 -18.73
CA ARG A 66 3.54 3.55 -19.35
C ARG A 66 2.82 4.67 -18.59
N SER A 67 3.59 5.43 -17.80
CA SER A 67 3.13 6.58 -17.00
C SER A 67 3.73 7.90 -17.48
N ALA A 68 3.30 9.02 -16.90
CA ALA A 68 3.80 10.36 -17.24
C ALA A 68 5.31 10.54 -16.95
N SER A 69 5.84 9.80 -15.97
CA SER A 69 7.26 9.65 -15.71
C SER A 69 7.49 8.30 -15.02
N LEU A 70 8.76 7.88 -14.87
CA LEU A 70 9.10 6.64 -14.18
C LEU A 70 8.60 6.58 -12.73
N THR A 71 8.51 7.73 -12.06
CA THR A 71 8.11 7.85 -10.65
C THR A 71 6.69 8.38 -10.47
N ALA A 72 5.98 8.71 -11.55
CA ALA A 72 4.61 9.18 -11.48
C ALA A 72 3.65 8.00 -11.30
N PRO A 73 2.71 8.06 -10.34
CA PRO A 73 1.74 6.99 -10.13
C PRO A 73 0.75 6.87 -11.29
N ASN A 74 0.23 5.67 -11.54
CA ASN A 74 -0.79 5.40 -12.55
C ASN A 74 -2.14 4.93 -11.96
N GLY A 75 -3.15 5.80 -11.98
CA GLY A 75 -4.48 5.49 -11.44
C GLY A 75 -5.20 4.32 -12.14
N GLN A 76 -4.99 4.09 -13.43
CA GLN A 76 -5.58 2.94 -14.13
C GLN A 76 -4.91 1.62 -13.71
N ALA A 77 -3.60 1.64 -13.51
CA ALA A 77 -2.89 0.49 -12.97
C ALA A 77 -3.33 0.19 -11.52
N GLN A 78 -3.57 1.21 -10.71
CA GLN A 78 -4.09 1.08 -9.34
C GLN A 78 -5.50 0.48 -9.32
N GLN A 79 -6.42 0.98 -10.15
CA GLN A 79 -7.76 0.36 -10.31
C GLN A 79 -7.63 -1.11 -10.77
N GLY A 80 -6.71 -1.37 -11.68
CA GLY A 80 -6.39 -2.71 -12.12
C GLY A 80 -5.96 -3.62 -10.98
N VAL A 81 -4.97 -3.25 -10.17
CA VAL A 81 -4.49 -4.11 -9.07
C VAL A 81 -5.58 -4.38 -8.03
N LEU A 82 -6.41 -3.38 -7.70
CA LEU A 82 -7.56 -3.55 -6.81
C LEU A 82 -8.60 -4.53 -7.39
N ALA A 83 -8.92 -4.42 -8.68
CA ALA A 83 -9.84 -5.35 -9.33
C ALA A 83 -9.30 -6.80 -9.36
N ALA A 84 -7.98 -6.98 -9.54
CA ALA A 84 -7.39 -8.32 -9.47
C ALA A 84 -7.39 -8.89 -8.07
N SER A 85 -7.06 -8.10 -7.04
CA SER A 85 -7.04 -8.63 -5.67
C SER A 85 -8.43 -9.02 -5.19
N LEU A 86 -9.46 -8.27 -5.58
CA LEU A 86 -10.86 -8.63 -5.33
C LEU A 86 -11.27 -9.91 -6.09
N ALA A 87 -10.85 -10.06 -7.34
CA ALA A 87 -11.13 -11.26 -8.12
C ALA A 87 -10.43 -12.51 -7.56
N ASP A 88 -9.16 -12.38 -7.14
CA ASP A 88 -8.39 -13.43 -6.45
C ASP A 88 -9.06 -13.83 -5.14
N ALA A 89 -9.54 -12.84 -4.37
CA ALA A 89 -10.28 -13.05 -3.13
C ALA A 89 -11.72 -13.57 -3.34
N GLN A 90 -12.22 -13.61 -4.57
CA GLN A 90 -13.63 -13.91 -4.88
C GLN A 90 -14.63 -13.00 -4.13
N LEU A 91 -14.25 -11.73 -3.92
CA LEU A 91 -15.05 -10.72 -3.23
C LEU A 91 -15.45 -9.60 -4.18
N SER A 92 -16.57 -8.96 -3.87
CA SER A 92 -16.98 -7.69 -4.46
C SER A 92 -16.52 -6.51 -3.59
N ALA A 93 -16.33 -5.34 -4.20
CA ALA A 93 -15.97 -4.13 -3.46
C ALA A 93 -17.00 -3.75 -2.37
N ALA A 94 -18.27 -4.11 -2.54
CA ALA A 94 -19.32 -3.85 -1.56
C ALA A 94 -19.17 -4.65 -0.26
N GLN A 95 -18.34 -5.70 -0.24
CA GLN A 95 -18.04 -6.48 0.96
C GLN A 95 -16.90 -5.88 1.79
N MET A 96 -16.26 -4.81 1.33
CA MET A 96 -15.18 -4.14 2.04
C MET A 96 -15.73 -3.14 3.06
N GLY A 97 -15.37 -3.33 4.33
CA GLY A 97 -15.70 -2.40 5.41
C GLY A 97 -14.67 -1.28 5.61
N VAL A 98 -13.44 -1.48 5.14
CA VAL A 98 -12.32 -0.54 5.32
C VAL A 98 -11.35 -0.63 4.15
N LEU A 99 -10.70 0.50 3.84
CA LEU A 99 -9.60 0.60 2.90
C LEU A 99 -8.43 1.30 3.60
N GLU A 100 -7.32 0.59 3.75
CA GLU A 100 -6.05 1.19 4.15
C GLU A 100 -5.32 1.66 2.89
N ALA A 101 -5.30 2.98 2.67
CA ALA A 101 -4.64 3.59 1.53
C ALA A 101 -3.11 3.62 1.71
N HIS A 102 -2.40 3.79 0.59
CA HIS A 102 -0.94 3.97 0.57
C HIS A 102 -0.49 5.26 1.26
#